data_AF-A0A258H0C5-F1
#
_entry.id   AF-A0A258H0C5-F1
#
_cell.length_a   1.000
_cell.length_b   1.000
_cell.length_c   1.000
_cell.angle_alpha   90.00
_cell.angle_beta   90.00
_cell.angle_gamma   90.00
#
_symmetry.space_group_name_H-M   'P 1'
#
loop_
_entity.id
_entity.type
_entity.pdbx_description
1 polymer ?
#
loop_
_entity_poly.entity_id
_entity_poly.type
_entity_poly.pdbx_seq_one_letter_code
_entity_poly.pdbx_strand_id
1 'polypeptide(L)' 'MSAARKEGRIDDLLNYRARAPEAAHNHPAEWHLLPRYVARGAGAGQITHLPQSTAYGILRMDAFAFG' A
#
# COMPACT_ATOMS: atom_id res chain seq x y z
N MET A 1 -5.54 2.02 -2.34
CA MET A 1 -4.21 1.41 -2.64
C MET A 1 -4.26 -0.10 -2.86
N SER A 2 -5.05 -0.89 -2.11
CA SER A 2 -5.05 -2.37 -2.25
C SER A 2 -5.44 -2.86 -3.65
N ALA A 3 -6.43 -2.24 -4.32
CA ALA A 3 -6.80 -2.56 -5.71
C ALA A 3 -5.65 -2.28 -6.69
N ALA A 4 -5.09 -1.06 -6.66
CA ALA A 4 -3.93 -0.69 -7.49
C ALA A 4 -2.74 -1.65 -7.32
N ARG A 5 -2.55 -2.23 -6.12
CA ARG A 5 -1.52 -3.23 -5.88
C ARG A 5 -1.83 -4.59 -6.51
N LYS A 6 -3.07 -5.09 -6.38
CA LYS A 6 -3.50 -6.35 -7.01
C LYS A 6 -3.44 -6.28 -8.54
N GLU A 7 -3.75 -5.11 -9.10
CA GLU A 7 -3.76 -4.85 -10.53
C GLU A 7 -2.38 -4.43 -11.09
N GLY A 8 -1.35 -4.33 -10.25
CA GLY A 8 -0.02 -3.93 -10.68
C GLY A 8 0.08 -2.49 -11.20
N ARG A 9 -0.85 -1.59 -10.83
CA ARG A 9 -0.84 -0.17 -11.20
C ARG A 9 0.22 0.60 -10.42
N ILE A 10 1.47 0.45 -10.83
CA ILE A 10 2.65 1.04 -10.17
C ILE A 10 2.54 2.55 -10.06
N ASP A 11 2.15 3.21 -11.14
CA ASP A 11 2.08 4.66 -11.21
C ASP A 11 1.06 5.22 -10.22
N ASP A 12 -0.04 4.51 -9.97
CA ASP A 12 -1.02 4.89 -8.95
C ASP A 12 -0.47 4.75 -7.54
N LEU A 13 0.39 3.76 -7.30
CA LEU A 13 1.03 3.58 -6.01
C LEU A 13 2.09 4.66 -5.78
N LEU A 14 2.94 4.94 -6.77
CA LEU A 14 3.96 6.00 -6.66
C LEU A 14 3.34 7.40 -6.54
N ASN A 15 2.21 7.64 -7.23
CA ASN A 15 1.48 8.91 -7.19
C ASN A 15 0.30 8.90 -6.21
N TYR A 16 0.27 7.97 -5.24
CA TYR A 16 -0.90 7.78 -4.35
C TYR A 16 -1.30 9.08 -3.64
N ARG A 17 -0.31 9.91 -3.25
CA ARG A 17 -0.54 11.15 -2.50
C ARG A 17 -1.39 12.16 -3.28
N ALA A 18 -1.26 12.18 -4.60
CA ALA A 18 -2.02 13.06 -5.48
C ALA A 18 -3.30 12.41 -6.03
N ARG A 19 -3.33 11.07 -6.17
CA ARG A 19 -4.42 10.34 -6.83
C ARG A 19 -5.47 9.78 -5.86
N ALA A 20 -5.09 9.46 -4.62
CA ALA A 20 -6.01 8.87 -3.66
C ALA A 20 -6.68 9.96 -2.79
N PRO A 21 -8.00 9.85 -2.54
CA PRO A 21 -8.70 10.79 -1.66
C PRO A 21 -8.13 10.70 -0.25
N GLU A 22 -8.04 11.85 0.43
CA GLU A 22 -7.51 11.97 1.80
C GLU A 22 -6.08 11.42 1.99
N ALA A 23 -5.31 11.20 0.93
CA ALA A 23 -4.00 10.54 1.05
C ALA A 23 -2.99 11.34 1.89
N ALA A 24 -2.94 12.66 1.71
CA ALA A 24 -2.08 13.53 2.51
C ALA A 24 -2.53 13.63 3.98
N HIS A 25 -3.84 13.50 4.25
CA HIS A 25 -4.40 13.51 5.60
C HIS A 25 -4.13 12.18 6.31
N ASN A 26 -4.37 11.05 5.63
CA ASN A 26 -4.13 9.71 6.16
C ASN A 26 -2.64 9.34 6.23
N HIS A 27 -1.81 9.99 5.41
CA HIS A 27 -0.35 9.81 5.39
C HIS A 27 0.35 11.18 5.34
N PRO A 28 0.44 11.91 6.48
CA PRO A 28 1.08 13.22 6.53
C PRO A 28 2.53 13.21 6.04
N ALA A 29 3.24 12.10 6.30
CA ALA A 29 4.56 11.83 5.77
C ALA A 29 4.69 10.37 5.31
N GLU A 30 5.73 10.10 4.52
CA GLU A 30 5.80 8.90 3.66
C GLU A 30 6.29 7.63 4.36
N TRP A 31 6.87 7.78 5.56
CA TRP A 31 7.61 6.74 6.28
C TRP A 31 6.83 5.45 6.49
N HIS A 32 5.51 5.50 6.69
CA HIS A 32 4.68 4.29 6.85
C HIS A 32 4.43 3.51 5.56
N LEU A 33 4.68 4.12 4.39
CA LEU A 33 4.46 3.51 3.08
C LEU A 33 5.77 3.06 2.45
N LEU A 34 6.90 3.71 2.75
CA LEU A 34 8.22 3.36 2.21
C LEU A 34 8.60 1.88 2.38
N PRO A 35 8.42 1.24 3.56
CA PRO A 35 8.73 -0.18 3.73
C PRO A 35 8.01 -1.09 2.73
N ARG A 36 6.81 -0.68 2.28
CA ARG A 36 5.99 -1.46 1.34
C ARG A 36 6.58 -1.44 -0.07
N TYR A 37 7.28 -0.39 -0.47
CA TYR A 37 7.96 -0.31 -1.77
C TYR A 37 9.25 -1.11 -1.76
N VAL A 38 9.99 -1.10 -0.65
CA VAL A 38 11.20 -1.91 -0.48
C VAL A 38 10.87 -3.40 -0.58
N ALA A 39 9.90 -3.88 0.21
CA ALA A 39 9.50 -5.29 0.18
C ALA A 39 9.01 -5.73 -1.21
N ARG A 40 8.33 -4.82 -1.92
CA ARG A 40 7.86 -5.07 -3.28
C ARG A 40 8.98 -5.10 -4.32
N GLY A 41 10.01 -4.26 -4.16
CA GLY A 41 11.17 -4.25 -5.04
C GLY A 41 12.09 -5.46 -4.80
N ALA A 42 12.10 -5.99 -3.58
CA ALA A 42 12.88 -7.16 -3.20
C ALA A 42 12.24 -8.49 -3.62
N GLY A 43 10.90 -8.57 -3.62
CA GLY A 43 10.17 -9.74 -4.07
C GLY A 43 9.95 -9.75 -5.58
N ALA A 44 10.27 -10.86 -6.24
CA ALA A 44 9.80 -11.15 -7.60
C ALA A 44 8.55 -12.02 -7.54
N GLY A 45 7.63 -11.89 -8.50
CA GLY A 45 6.49 -12.82 -8.62
C GLY A 45 5.16 -12.30 -8.08
N GLN A 46 4.36 -13.21 -7.53
CA GLN A 46 2.97 -12.95 -7.14
C GLN A 46 2.89 -12.06 -5.90
N ILE A 47 1.83 -11.25 -5.82
CA ILE A 47 1.51 -10.45 -4.64
C ILE A 47 0.27 -11.05 -3.99
N THR A 48 0.44 -11.64 -2.80
CA THR A 48 -0.67 -12.15 -2.02
C THR A 48 -1.11 -11.11 -1.00
N HIS A 49 -2.39 -10.71 -1.06
CA HIS A 49 -3.00 -9.87 -0.03
C HIS A 49 -3.49 -10.77 1.12
N LEU A 50 -2.84 -10.66 2.27
CA LEU A 50 -3.18 -11.40 3.48
C LEU A 50 -4.42 -10.77 4.14
N PRO A 51 -5.03 -11.44 5.15
CA PRO A 51 -6.20 -10.91 5.84
C PRO A 51 -5.99 -9.46 6.30
N GLN A 52 -6.97 -8.62 6.00
CA GLN A 52 -6.96 -7.19 6.35
C GLN A 52 -7.91 -6.95 7.54
N SER A 53 -7.52 -6.03 8.42
CA SER A 53 -8.40 -5.49 9.45
C SER A 53 -8.25 -3.97 9.52
N THR A 54 -9.24 -3.31 10.13
CA THR A 54 -9.19 -1.88 10.42
C THR A 54 -9.60 -1.67 11.87
N ALA A 55 -8.74 -1.00 12.63
CA ALA A 55 -9.00 -0.59 14.01
C ALA A 55 -9.25 0.91 14.08
N TYR A 56 -10.07 1.35 15.03
CA TYR A 56 -10.34 2.76 15.31
C TYR A 56 -10.80 3.59 14.08
N GLY A 57 -11.41 2.93 13.09
CA GLY A 57 -11.89 3.56 11.85
C GLY A 57 -10.80 4.00 10.86
N ILE A 58 -9.54 4.11 11.27
CA ILE A 58 -8.46 4.69 10.47
C ILE A 58 -7.17 3.85 10.42
N LEU A 59 -6.93 3.00 11.41
CA LEU A 59 -5.73 2.18 11.47
C LEU A 59 -5.92 0.91 10.63
N ARG A 60 -5.47 0.95 9.38
CA ARG A 60 -5.44 -0.23 8.50
C ARG A 60 -4.27 -1.15 8.79
N MET A 61 -4.56 -2.43 8.97
CA MET A 61 -3.57 -3.50 9.21
C MET A 61 -3.49 -4.44 8.00
N ASP A 62 -3.39 -3.89 6.79
CA ASP A 62 -3.17 -4.68 5.57
C ASP A 62 -1.77 -5.29 5.54
N ALA A 63 -1.68 -6.61 5.35
CA ALA A 63 -0.42 -7.32 5.14
C ALA A 63 -0.34 -7.90 3.71
N PHE A 64 0.86 -7.90 3.13
CA PHE A 64 1.10 -8.41 1.79
C PHE A 64 2.36 -9.28 1.78
N ALA A 65 2.27 -10.45 1.15
CA ALA A 65 3.41 -11.29 0.84
C ALA A 65 3.86 -11.02 -0.61
N PHE A 66 5.17 -10.98 -0.81
CA PHE A 66 5.81 -10.81 -2.12
C PHE A 66 6.73 -12.01 -2.35
N GLY A 67 6.51 -12.73 -3.45
CA GLY A 67 7.16 -14.01 -3.76
C GLY A 67 6.22 -14.93 -4.53
#